data_AF-A0A009ZZM7-F1
#
_entry.id   AF-A0A009ZZM7-F1
#
_cell.length_a   1.000
_cell.length_b   1.000
_cell.length_c   1.000
_cell.angle_alpha   90.00
_cell.angle_beta   90.00
_cell.angle_gamma   90.00
#
_symmetry.space_group_name_H-M   'P 1'
#
loop_
_entity.id
_entity.type
_entity.pdbx_description
1 polymer ?
#
loop_
_entity_poly.entity_id
_entity_poly.type
_entity_poly.pdbx_seq_one_letter_code
_entity_poly.pdbx_strand_id
1 'polypeptide(L)'
;MSSLNTKNNSELENPLKERIKLLMTENELEKPYSFATRVGLSKGTFTGIWKEGRSSLHNGTVNKICVATGANPAWLTTGIGEPFISDQKINNQVNQGAKQKNLNTQISLNTDLLAQAFDTMDKALKVTNRTMTPQSKAKFVVSIYDNLNEETELKAELLQECIYTIEQALLDTRRTMSSTAKSELISIIYDLYYGNAAYKEAMKTTLDELIRSTS
;
A
#
# COMPACT_ATOMS: atom_id res chain seq x y z
N MET A 1 -49.28 15.37 -41.49
CA MET A 1 -49.09 15.42 -40.03
C MET A 1 -48.30 14.19 -39.63
N SER A 2 -46.98 14.34 -39.48
CA SER A 2 -46.09 13.24 -39.15
C SER A 2 -45.38 13.60 -37.85
N SER A 3 -45.73 12.87 -36.78
CA SER A 3 -45.21 13.05 -35.44
C SER A 3 -43.69 12.93 -35.44
N LEU A 4 -43.01 14.03 -35.14
CA LEU A 4 -41.61 14.06 -34.75
C LEU A 4 -41.49 13.31 -33.43
N ASN A 5 -41.16 12.03 -33.52
CA ASN A 5 -40.65 11.27 -32.38
C ASN A 5 -39.19 11.72 -32.21
N THR A 6 -39.01 12.88 -31.60
CA THR A 6 -37.71 13.40 -31.19
C THR A 6 -37.18 12.44 -30.14
N LYS A 7 -36.41 11.44 -30.57
CA LYS A 7 -35.54 10.66 -29.69
C LYS A 7 -34.72 11.69 -28.93
N ASN A 8 -35.07 11.91 -27.67
CA ASN A 8 -34.34 12.76 -26.75
C ASN A 8 -32.95 12.15 -26.60
N ASN A 9 -32.05 12.64 -27.45
CA ASN A 9 -30.63 12.30 -27.48
C ASN A 9 -29.95 13.07 -26.33
N SER A 10 -30.40 12.80 -25.11
CA SER A 10 -29.78 13.30 -23.87
C SER A 10 -29.06 12.15 -23.18
N GLU A 11 -28.30 11.35 -23.91
CA GLU A 11 -27.11 10.73 -23.31
C GLU A 11 -26.10 11.86 -23.15
N LEU A 12 -26.31 12.70 -22.14
CA LEU A 12 -25.25 13.47 -21.53
C LEU A 12 -24.19 12.42 -21.18
N GLU A 13 -23.11 12.38 -21.98
CA GLU A 13 -21.95 11.55 -21.70
C GLU A 13 -21.51 11.87 -20.28
N ASN A 14 -21.92 11.03 -19.31
CA ASN A 14 -21.56 11.26 -17.92
C ASN A 14 -20.08 10.91 -17.82
N PRO A 15 -19.17 11.90 -17.69
CA PRO A 15 -17.74 11.62 -17.76
C PRO A 15 -17.31 10.69 -16.63
N LEU A 16 -18.01 10.72 -15.50
CA LEU A 16 -17.77 9.82 -14.39
C LEU A 16 -18.17 8.37 -14.70
N LYS A 17 -19.27 8.17 -15.43
CA LYS A 17 -19.74 6.84 -15.84
C LYS A 17 -18.75 6.20 -16.82
N GLU A 18 -18.25 6.95 -17.79
CA GLU A 18 -17.24 6.47 -18.73
C GLU A 18 -15.92 6.14 -18.04
N ARG A 19 -15.51 6.94 -17.06
CA ARG A 19 -14.35 6.61 -16.22
C ARG A 19 -14.55 5.33 -15.44
N ILE A 20 -15.74 5.10 -14.89
CA ILE A 20 -16.03 3.87 -14.15
C ILE A 20 -16.07 2.64 -15.07
N LYS A 21 -16.54 2.77 -16.32
CA LYS A 21 -16.45 1.69 -17.32
C LYS A 21 -15.01 1.24 -17.58
N LEU A 22 -14.06 2.17 -17.62
CA LEU A 22 -12.63 1.84 -17.80
C LEU A 22 -12.05 1.02 -16.63
N LEU A 23 -12.73 1.01 -15.47
CA LEU A 23 -12.32 0.25 -14.28
C LEU A 23 -13.04 -1.10 -14.14
N MET A 24 -13.95 -1.40 -15.07
CA MET A 24 -14.73 -2.63 -15.09
C MET A 24 -14.02 -3.71 -15.89
N THR A 25 -14.16 -4.96 -15.44
CA THR A 25 -13.84 -6.14 -16.24
C THR A 25 -14.89 -6.39 -17.32
N GLU A 26 -14.60 -7.22 -18.31
CA GLU A 26 -15.55 -7.56 -19.40
C GLU A 26 -16.90 -8.08 -18.86
N ASN A 27 -16.86 -8.97 -17.87
CA ASN A 27 -18.06 -9.49 -17.20
C ASN A 27 -18.85 -8.39 -16.45
N GLU A 28 -18.17 -7.36 -15.93
CA GLU A 28 -18.81 -6.24 -15.26
C GLU A 28 -19.43 -5.24 -16.23
N LEU A 29 -18.90 -5.13 -17.45
CA LEU A 29 -19.55 -4.36 -18.51
C LEU A 29 -20.90 -4.98 -18.91
N GLU A 30 -20.98 -6.32 -18.95
CA GLU A 30 -22.23 -7.05 -19.16
C GLU A 30 -23.17 -6.97 -17.96
N LYS A 31 -22.62 -7.01 -16.74
CA LYS A 31 -23.38 -6.97 -15.47
C LYS A 31 -22.86 -5.86 -14.55
N PRO A 32 -23.24 -4.58 -14.78
CA PRO A 32 -22.67 -3.43 -14.09
C PRO A 32 -22.82 -3.43 -12.57
N TYR A 33 -23.89 -4.02 -12.03
CA TYR A 33 -24.07 -4.11 -10.57
C TYR A 33 -23.05 -5.03 -9.89
N SER A 34 -22.38 -5.92 -10.63
CA SER A 34 -21.31 -6.78 -10.10
C SER A 34 -20.10 -5.95 -9.67
N PHE A 35 -19.82 -4.84 -10.37
CA PHE A 35 -18.81 -3.87 -9.98
C PHE A 35 -19.11 -3.24 -8.62
N ALA A 36 -20.37 -2.87 -8.36
CA ALA A 36 -20.76 -2.30 -7.08
C ALA A 36 -20.45 -3.25 -5.92
N THR A 37 -20.73 -4.54 -6.11
CA THR A 37 -20.42 -5.59 -5.13
C THR A 37 -18.91 -5.73 -4.91
N ARG A 38 -18.12 -5.82 -5.99
CA ARG A 38 -16.66 -5.95 -5.91
C ARG A 38 -16.01 -4.79 -5.16
N VAL A 39 -16.49 -3.58 -5.42
CA VAL A 39 -15.94 -2.34 -4.87
C VAL A 39 -16.52 -1.98 -3.49
N GLY A 40 -17.53 -2.72 -3.01
CA GLY A 40 -18.18 -2.45 -1.72
C GLY A 40 -19.04 -1.17 -1.71
N LEU A 41 -19.67 -0.87 -2.85
CA LEU A 41 -20.66 0.20 -3.00
C LEU A 41 -22.08 -0.32 -2.76
N SER A 42 -22.90 0.48 -2.09
CA SER A 42 -24.33 0.14 -1.97
C SER A 42 -25.02 0.23 -3.33
N LYS A 43 -26.02 -0.63 -3.55
CA LYS A 43 -26.81 -0.66 -4.79
C LYS A 43 -27.36 0.72 -5.15
N GLY A 44 -27.89 1.47 -4.18
CA GLY A 44 -28.39 2.83 -4.40
C GLY A 44 -27.30 3.83 -4.83
N THR A 45 -26.12 3.77 -4.23
CA THR A 45 -24.99 4.63 -4.63
C THR A 45 -24.57 4.36 -6.07
N PHE A 46 -24.49 3.09 -6.45
CA PHE A 46 -24.15 2.71 -7.82
C PHE A 46 -25.25 3.05 -8.82
N THR A 47 -26.53 2.86 -8.46
CA THR A 47 -27.66 3.27 -9.30
C THR A 47 -27.63 4.76 -9.60
N GLY A 48 -27.31 5.61 -8.62
CA GLY A 48 -27.19 7.06 -8.81
C GLY A 48 -26.09 7.45 -9.81
N ILE A 49 -24.98 6.70 -9.83
CA ILE A 49 -23.90 6.89 -10.81
C ILE A 49 -24.32 6.37 -12.19
N TRP A 50 -24.90 5.17 -12.23
CA TRP A 50 -25.07 4.40 -13.47
C TRP A 50 -26.32 4.78 -14.28
N LYS A 51 -27.41 5.12 -13.59
CA LYS A 51 -28.71 5.46 -14.17
C LYS A 51 -29.07 6.93 -14.04
N GLU A 52 -28.76 7.55 -12.90
CA GLU A 52 -29.19 8.93 -12.60
C GLU A 52 -28.15 9.98 -13.00
N GLY A 53 -26.99 9.56 -13.53
CA GLY A 53 -26.05 10.50 -14.13
C GLY A 53 -25.31 11.37 -13.12
N ARG A 54 -25.13 10.91 -11.88
CA ARG A 54 -24.38 11.65 -10.85
C ARG A 54 -22.99 12.04 -11.39
N SER A 55 -22.62 13.31 -11.21
CA SER A 55 -21.40 13.91 -11.76
C SER A 55 -20.21 13.90 -10.78
N SER A 56 -20.46 13.71 -9.49
CA SER A 56 -19.43 13.76 -8.44
C SER A 56 -19.57 12.62 -7.42
N LEU A 57 -18.45 12.16 -6.87
CA LEU A 57 -18.41 11.14 -5.83
C LEU A 57 -17.97 11.74 -4.49
N HIS A 58 -18.49 11.20 -3.39
CA HIS A 58 -17.96 11.50 -2.07
C HIS A 58 -16.58 10.84 -1.88
N ASN A 59 -15.69 11.48 -1.12
CA ASN A 59 -14.31 10.99 -0.91
C ASN A 59 -14.26 9.54 -0.43
N GLY A 60 -15.18 9.13 0.46
CA GLY A 60 -15.28 7.73 0.89
C GLY A 60 -15.66 6.74 -0.23
N THR A 61 -16.47 7.17 -1.19
CA THR A 61 -16.83 6.38 -2.39
C THR A 61 -15.67 6.28 -3.36
N VAL A 62 -14.95 7.39 -3.57
CA VAL A 62 -13.73 7.44 -4.38
C VAL A 62 -12.68 6.49 -3.81
N ASN A 63 -12.42 6.55 -2.50
CA ASN A 63 -11.42 5.71 -1.85
C ASN A 63 -11.73 4.21 -2.04
N LYS A 64 -12.98 3.80 -1.86
CA LYS A 64 -13.40 2.41 -2.10
C LYS A 64 -13.14 1.96 -3.52
N ILE A 65 -13.50 2.78 -4.52
CA ILE A 65 -13.24 2.47 -5.93
C ILE A 65 -11.75 2.37 -6.20
N CYS A 66 -10.95 3.34 -5.76
CA CYS A 66 -9.52 3.36 -5.97
C CYS A 66 -8.82 2.15 -5.33
N VAL A 67 -9.13 1.81 -4.07
CA VAL A 67 -8.56 0.64 -3.38
C VAL A 67 -8.88 -0.66 -4.12
N ALA A 68 -10.12 -0.82 -4.61
CA ALA A 68 -10.55 -2.05 -5.29
C ALA A 68 -10.10 -2.17 -6.76
N THR A 69 -9.60 -1.08 -7.38
CA THR A 69 -9.29 -1.03 -8.82
C THR A 69 -7.86 -0.59 -9.13
N GLY A 70 -7.13 -0.05 -8.15
CA GLY A 70 -5.83 0.60 -8.37
C GLY A 70 -5.93 1.94 -9.11
N ALA A 71 -7.14 2.49 -9.28
CA ALA A 71 -7.34 3.72 -10.03
C ALA A 71 -6.83 4.96 -9.27
N ASN A 72 -6.32 5.93 -10.02
CA ASN A 72 -5.90 7.22 -9.47
C ASN A 72 -7.12 8.04 -8.98
N PRO A 73 -7.17 8.45 -7.70
CA PRO A 73 -8.30 9.22 -7.14
C PRO A 73 -8.55 10.56 -7.85
N ALA A 74 -7.49 11.26 -8.24
CA ALA A 74 -7.58 12.55 -8.92
C ALA A 74 -8.19 12.38 -10.32
N TRP A 75 -7.77 11.33 -11.04
CA TRP A 75 -8.33 11.01 -12.36
C TRP A 75 -9.79 10.56 -12.25
N LEU A 76 -10.15 9.71 -11.28
CA LEU A 76 -11.53 9.23 -11.14
C LEU A 76 -12.53 10.38 -10.91
N THR A 77 -12.13 11.37 -10.10
CA THR A 77 -12.97 12.52 -9.74
C THR A 77 -13.03 13.59 -10.82
N THR A 78 -11.87 13.97 -11.36
CA THR A 78 -11.76 15.12 -12.29
C THR A 78 -11.63 14.72 -13.76
N GLY A 79 -11.23 13.48 -14.04
CA GLY A 79 -10.84 13.01 -15.38
C GLY A 79 -9.47 13.49 -15.84
N ILE A 80 -8.73 14.21 -15.00
CA ILE A 80 -7.42 14.77 -15.34
C ILE A 80 -6.32 13.79 -14.89
N GLY A 81 -5.41 13.46 -15.80
CA GLY A 81 -4.27 12.57 -15.55
C GLY A 81 -4.47 11.16 -16.14
N GLU A 82 -3.73 10.20 -15.61
CA GLU A 82 -3.79 8.79 -16.05
C GLU A 82 -4.73 7.97 -15.15
N PRO A 83 -5.50 7.02 -15.72
CA PRO A 83 -6.43 6.16 -14.95
C PRO A 83 -5.74 5.32 -13.89
N PHE A 84 -4.56 4.80 -14.22
CA PHE A 84 -3.74 3.99 -13.34
C PHE A 84 -2.43 4.71 -13.09
N ILE A 85 -1.95 4.67 -11.86
CA ILE A 85 -0.61 5.17 -11.54
C ILE A 85 0.34 4.09 -12.04
N SER A 86 1.07 4.37 -13.13
CA SER A 86 2.12 3.47 -13.58
C SER A 86 3.20 3.35 -12.50
N ASP A 87 3.75 2.15 -12.29
CA ASP A 87 4.79 1.89 -11.27
C ASP A 87 5.99 2.85 -11.37
N GLN A 88 6.21 3.43 -12.55
CA GLN A 88 7.27 4.42 -12.77
C GLN A 88 6.96 5.82 -12.20
N LYS A 89 5.69 6.17 -11.96
CA LYS A 89 5.30 7.44 -11.32
C LYS A 89 5.17 7.35 -9.81
N ILE A 90 4.99 6.14 -9.25
CA ILE A 90 5.09 5.91 -7.79
C ILE A 90 6.48 6.36 -7.30
N ASN A 91 7.54 6.00 -8.04
CA ASN A 91 8.90 6.45 -7.76
C ASN A 91 9.09 7.97 -7.77
N ASN A 92 8.29 8.73 -8.53
CA ASN A 92 8.45 10.18 -8.65
C ASN A 92 7.57 10.99 -7.67
N GLN A 93 6.52 10.41 -7.09
CA GLN A 93 5.72 11.05 -6.05
C GLN A 93 6.28 10.81 -4.64
N VAL A 94 6.97 9.69 -4.41
CA VAL A 94 7.82 9.48 -3.22
C VAL A 94 8.93 10.55 -3.15
N ASN A 95 9.38 11.06 -4.29
CA ASN A 95 10.42 12.09 -4.36
C ASN A 95 9.93 13.55 -4.21
N GLN A 96 8.63 13.84 -4.26
CA GLN A 96 8.13 15.23 -4.22
C GLN A 96 7.63 15.68 -2.84
N GLY A 97 7.61 14.79 -1.84
CA GLY A 97 7.60 15.18 -0.43
C GLY A 97 8.98 15.61 0.12
N ALA A 98 10.06 15.39 -0.66
CA ALA A 98 11.45 15.59 -0.25
C ALA A 98 12.05 16.96 -0.65
N LYS A 99 11.22 17.97 -0.94
CA LYS A 99 11.70 19.35 -1.12
C LYS A 99 10.99 20.31 -0.17
N GLN A 100 11.28 20.16 1.12
CA GLN A 100 11.49 21.23 2.11
C GLN A 100 11.38 20.63 3.53
N LYS A 101 12.46 19.99 4.00
CA LYS A 101 12.80 20.01 5.42
C LYS A 101 14.29 19.72 5.59
N ASN A 102 15.02 20.82 5.79
CA ASN A 102 16.24 20.98 6.59
C ASN A 102 17.01 19.70 6.96
N LEU A 103 18.22 19.58 6.40
CA LEU A 103 19.54 19.32 7.03
C LEU A 103 19.69 18.71 8.44
N ASN A 104 18.75 17.93 8.99
CA ASN A 104 18.94 17.25 10.26
C ASN A 104 19.05 15.76 10.04
N THR A 105 20.30 15.30 9.94
CA THR A 105 20.80 13.93 10.14
C THR A 105 19.79 12.82 9.80
N GLN A 106 19.71 12.46 8.52
CA GLN A 106 19.07 11.21 8.11
C GLN A 106 19.86 10.06 8.73
N ILE A 107 19.33 9.49 9.82
CA ILE A 107 19.76 8.19 10.32
C ILE A 107 19.15 7.15 9.36
N SER A 108 19.73 7.05 8.16
CA SER A 108 19.34 6.08 7.16
C SER A 108 19.91 4.72 7.57
N LEU A 109 19.05 3.75 7.85
CA LEU A 109 19.50 2.38 8.09
C LEU A 109 20.24 1.85 6.86
N ASN A 110 21.42 1.29 7.07
CA ASN A 110 22.11 0.52 6.05
C ASN A 110 21.38 -0.82 5.84
N THR A 111 20.58 -0.91 4.79
CA THR A 111 19.78 -2.09 4.43
C THR A 111 20.62 -3.31 4.10
N ASP A 112 21.85 -3.12 3.62
CA ASP A 112 22.77 -4.20 3.26
C ASP A 112 23.38 -4.86 4.49
N LEU A 113 23.76 -4.07 5.49
CA LEU A 113 24.22 -4.59 6.78
C LEU A 113 23.08 -5.32 7.52
N LEU A 114 21.86 -4.80 7.40
CA LEU A 114 20.69 -5.43 8.01
C LEU A 114 20.35 -6.77 7.33
N ALA A 115 20.43 -6.84 6.01
CA ALA A 115 20.28 -8.11 5.27
C ALA A 115 21.34 -9.13 5.68
N GLN A 116 22.60 -8.70 5.83
CA GLN A 116 23.68 -9.55 6.32
C GLN A 116 23.43 -10.08 7.74
N ALA A 117 22.84 -9.26 8.62
CA ALA A 117 22.45 -9.68 9.96
C ALA A 117 21.37 -10.79 9.93
N PHE A 118 20.35 -10.66 9.07
CA PHE A 118 19.35 -11.70 8.86
C PHE A 118 19.96 -12.99 8.29
N ASP A 119 20.81 -12.88 7.28
CA ASP A 119 21.48 -14.05 6.68
C ASP A 119 22.35 -14.79 7.70
N THR A 120 23.05 -14.04 8.56
CA THR A 120 23.89 -14.59 9.62
C THR A 120 23.05 -15.32 10.67
N MET A 121 21.92 -14.74 11.08
CA MET A 121 20.96 -15.40 11.96
C MET A 121 20.41 -16.69 11.35
N ASP A 122 19.93 -16.64 10.10
CA ASP A 122 19.34 -17.80 9.43
C ASP A 122 20.38 -18.93 9.25
N LYS A 123 21.62 -18.58 8.91
CA LYS A 123 22.74 -19.54 8.89
C LYS A 123 22.99 -20.17 10.26
N ALA A 124 23.06 -19.37 11.33
CA ALA A 124 23.29 -19.86 12.69
C ALA A 124 22.15 -20.80 13.16
N LEU A 125 20.91 -20.45 12.87
CA LEU A 125 19.73 -21.27 13.19
C LEU A 125 19.72 -22.59 12.41
N LYS A 126 20.07 -22.54 11.12
CA LYS A 126 20.16 -23.73 10.27
C LYS A 126 21.27 -24.68 10.72
N VAL A 127 22.44 -24.16 11.10
CA VAL A 127 23.57 -24.96 11.61
C VAL A 127 23.24 -25.61 12.94
N THR A 128 22.55 -24.88 13.83
CA THR A 128 22.18 -25.41 15.15
C THR A 128 20.90 -26.24 15.16
N ASN A 129 20.20 -26.34 14.01
CA ASN A 129 18.89 -26.95 13.86
C ASN A 129 17.88 -26.48 14.92
N ARG A 130 17.89 -25.17 15.20
CA ARG A 130 17.02 -24.53 16.19
C ARG A 130 16.12 -23.51 15.51
N THR A 131 14.99 -23.23 16.14
CA THR A 131 14.11 -22.13 15.79
C THR A 131 14.05 -21.14 16.96
N MET A 132 13.80 -19.87 16.65
CA MET A 132 13.70 -18.80 17.65
C MET A 132 12.33 -18.15 17.58
N THR A 133 11.86 -17.64 18.72
CA THR A 133 10.65 -16.81 18.77
C THR A 133 10.92 -15.46 18.07
N PRO A 134 9.91 -14.81 17.49
CA PRO A 134 10.10 -13.52 16.79
C PRO A 134 10.76 -12.45 17.67
N GLN A 135 10.49 -12.47 18.98
CA GLN A 135 11.13 -11.54 19.93
C GLN A 135 12.62 -11.80 20.08
N SER A 136 13.02 -13.07 20.18
CA SER A 136 14.44 -13.43 20.25
C SER A 136 15.17 -13.17 18.93
N LYS A 137 14.49 -13.37 17.79
CA LYS A 137 15.05 -13.03 16.46
C LYS A 137 15.33 -11.54 16.33
N ALA A 138 14.37 -10.69 16.72
CA ALA A 138 14.53 -9.25 16.66
C ALA A 138 15.74 -8.77 17.47
N LYS A 139 15.88 -9.23 18.72
CA LYS A 139 17.03 -8.91 19.58
C LYS A 139 18.35 -9.34 18.97
N PHE A 140 18.39 -10.54 18.39
CA PHE A 140 19.60 -11.10 17.81
C PHE A 140 20.04 -10.31 16.55
N VAL A 141 19.10 -9.99 15.66
CA VAL A 141 19.38 -9.20 14.46
C VAL A 141 19.86 -7.80 14.80
N VAL A 142 19.23 -7.12 15.77
CA VAL A 142 19.70 -5.82 16.26
C VAL A 142 21.12 -5.92 16.81
N SER A 143 21.41 -6.94 17.62
CA SER A 143 22.76 -7.11 18.19
C SER A 143 23.85 -7.33 17.14
N ILE A 144 23.55 -8.06 16.06
CA ILE A 144 24.48 -8.23 14.94
C ILE A 144 24.62 -6.93 14.17
N TYR A 145 23.50 -6.25 13.93
CA TYR A 145 23.49 -5.00 13.20
C TYR A 145 24.30 -3.91 13.91
N ASP A 146 24.11 -3.75 15.22
CA ASP A 146 24.88 -2.82 16.06
C ASP A 146 26.37 -3.18 16.07
N ASN A 147 26.70 -4.47 16.01
CA ASN A 147 28.10 -4.91 15.93
C ASN A 147 28.74 -4.62 14.56
N LEU A 148 27.97 -4.72 13.48
CA LEU A 148 28.41 -4.44 12.12
C LEU A 148 28.44 -2.94 11.80
N ASN A 149 27.70 -2.13 12.55
CA ASN A 149 27.50 -0.71 12.30
C ASN A 149 28.13 0.12 13.42
N GLU A 150 29.43 0.36 13.33
CA GLU A 150 30.25 0.99 14.39
C GLU A 150 29.94 2.49 14.62
N GLU A 151 29.21 3.16 13.70
CA GLU A 151 29.15 4.63 13.66
C GLU A 151 27.80 5.27 14.00
N THR A 152 26.72 4.51 14.24
CA THR A 152 25.37 5.12 14.34
C THR A 152 24.69 4.90 15.68
N GLU A 153 24.40 5.99 16.37
CA GLU A 153 23.61 6.05 17.61
C GLU A 153 22.12 5.82 17.30
N LEU A 154 21.78 4.59 16.92
CA LEU A 154 20.44 4.17 16.56
C LEU A 154 19.61 3.88 17.82
N LYS A 155 18.31 4.19 17.76
CA LYS A 155 17.35 3.72 18.75
C LYS A 155 17.13 2.21 18.59
N ALA A 156 17.98 1.41 19.24
CA ALA A 156 17.93 -0.05 19.21
C ALA A 156 16.54 -0.60 19.59
N GLU A 157 15.85 0.04 20.54
CA GLU A 157 14.48 -0.34 20.94
C GLU A 157 13.48 -0.19 19.79
N LEU A 158 13.56 0.88 19.01
CA LEU A 158 12.65 1.13 17.90
C LEU A 158 12.91 0.14 16.75
N LEU A 159 14.18 -0.12 16.45
CA LEU A 159 14.58 -1.10 15.44
C LEU A 159 14.12 -2.52 15.83
N GLN A 160 14.25 -2.86 17.11
CA GLN A 160 13.79 -4.13 17.65
C GLN A 160 12.26 -4.28 17.55
N GLU A 161 11.49 -3.23 17.85
CA GLU A 161 10.03 -3.25 17.68
C GLU A 161 9.62 -3.44 16.21
N CYS A 162 10.31 -2.77 15.28
CA CYS A 162 10.06 -2.90 13.84
C CYS A 162 10.28 -4.33 13.36
N ILE A 163 11.44 -4.91 13.69
CA ILE A 163 11.77 -6.30 13.32
C ILE A 163 10.79 -7.29 13.95
N TYR A 164 10.44 -7.09 15.22
CA TYR A 164 9.48 -7.94 15.91
C TYR A 164 8.11 -7.95 15.22
N THR A 165 7.59 -6.77 14.86
CA THR A 165 6.28 -6.63 14.24
C THR A 165 6.20 -7.39 12.92
N ILE A 166 7.25 -7.30 12.10
CA ILE A 166 7.31 -7.99 10.81
C ILE A 166 7.44 -9.50 11.02
N GLU A 167 8.32 -9.97 11.90
CA GLU A 167 8.49 -11.41 12.16
C GLU A 167 7.23 -12.03 12.78
N GLN A 168 6.48 -11.29 13.60
CA GLN A 168 5.17 -11.73 14.10
C GLN A 168 4.13 -11.80 12.98
N ALA A 169 4.02 -10.78 12.13
CA ALA A 169 3.08 -10.80 11.01
C ALA A 169 3.38 -11.94 10.02
N LEU A 170 4.66 -12.22 9.76
CA LEU A 170 5.08 -13.38 8.97
C LEU A 170 4.72 -14.71 9.63
N LEU A 171 4.91 -14.81 10.96
CA LEU A 171 4.53 -16.00 11.72
C LEU A 171 3.01 -16.25 11.69
N ASP A 172 2.22 -15.21 11.93
CA ASP A 172 0.76 -15.27 11.95
C ASP A 172 0.19 -15.61 10.57
N THR A 173 0.77 -15.06 9.51
CA THR A 173 0.38 -15.35 8.13
C THR A 173 0.98 -16.65 7.59
N ARG A 174 1.83 -17.35 8.36
CA ARG A 174 2.60 -18.55 7.96
C ARG A 174 3.41 -18.33 6.67
N ARG A 175 3.97 -17.14 6.51
CA ARG A 175 4.76 -16.73 5.34
C ARG A 175 6.23 -16.59 5.71
N THR A 176 7.07 -16.64 4.69
CA THR A 176 8.52 -16.40 4.81
C THR A 176 8.91 -15.37 3.76
N MET A 177 9.86 -14.50 4.09
CA MET A 177 10.35 -13.42 3.23
C MET A 177 11.87 -13.51 3.12
N SER A 178 12.47 -13.05 2.02
CA SER A 178 13.92 -12.99 1.86
C SER A 178 14.53 -11.93 2.80
N SER A 179 15.81 -12.08 3.16
CA SER A 179 16.54 -11.14 4.00
C SER A 179 16.60 -9.73 3.40
N THR A 180 16.68 -9.63 2.08
CA THR A 180 16.66 -8.36 1.33
C THR A 180 15.31 -7.65 1.40
N ALA A 181 14.21 -8.36 1.12
CA ALA A 181 12.88 -7.77 1.19
C ALA A 181 12.50 -7.41 2.64
N LYS A 182 12.97 -8.20 3.62
CA LYS A 182 12.84 -7.87 5.05
C LYS A 182 13.55 -6.56 5.38
N SER A 183 14.81 -6.40 4.97
CA SER A 183 15.59 -5.22 5.34
C SER A 183 15.06 -3.93 4.71
N GLU A 184 14.61 -4.00 3.45
CA GLU A 184 13.94 -2.88 2.78
C GLU A 184 12.66 -2.47 3.50
N LEU A 185 11.81 -3.44 3.85
CA LEU A 185 10.59 -3.18 4.60
C LEU A 185 10.90 -2.58 5.98
N ILE A 186 11.87 -3.13 6.71
CA ILE A 186 12.28 -2.60 8.02
C ILE A 186 12.79 -1.16 7.89
N SER A 187 13.55 -0.83 6.85
CA SER A 187 14.06 0.52 6.62
C SER A 187 12.92 1.52 6.42
N ILE A 188 11.97 1.20 5.53
CA ILE A 188 10.78 2.03 5.29
C ILE A 188 9.99 2.22 6.59
N ILE A 189 9.80 1.14 7.35
CA ILE A 189 9.06 1.16 8.60
C ILE A 189 9.79 2.00 9.66
N TYR A 190 11.11 1.86 9.79
CA TYR A 190 11.92 2.61 10.73
C TYR A 190 11.89 4.12 10.45
N ASP A 191 12.03 4.51 9.18
CA ASP A 191 11.94 5.90 8.73
C ASP A 191 10.56 6.50 9.04
N LEU A 192 9.49 5.72 8.85
CA LEU A 192 8.13 6.12 9.20
C LEU A 192 7.96 6.29 10.73
N TYR A 193 8.50 5.37 11.53
CA TYR A 193 8.40 5.42 13.00
C TYR A 193 9.27 6.50 13.64
N TYR A 194 10.40 6.86 13.02
CA TYR A 194 11.22 7.99 13.47
C TYR A 194 10.44 9.31 13.43
N GLY A 195 9.41 9.40 12.59
CA GLY A 195 8.57 10.58 12.41
C GLY A 195 7.38 10.74 13.36
N ASN A 196 6.72 9.67 13.83
CA ASN A 196 5.51 9.81 14.66
C ASN A 196 5.03 8.50 15.34
N ALA A 197 4.81 8.56 16.67
CA ALA A 197 4.35 7.44 17.51
C ALA A 197 2.87 7.03 17.33
N ALA A 198 2.05 7.84 16.63
CA ALA A 198 0.61 7.60 16.45
C ALA A 198 0.25 6.54 15.39
N TYR A 199 1.22 5.99 14.66
CA TYR A 199 0.97 5.15 13.48
C TYR A 199 0.84 3.65 13.76
N LYS A 200 1.07 3.20 15.00
CA LYS A 200 1.13 1.77 15.38
C LYS A 200 -0.12 0.96 14.98
N GLU A 201 -1.32 1.55 15.08
CA GLU A 201 -2.60 0.89 14.76
C GLU A 201 -2.93 0.90 13.27
N ALA A 202 -2.65 2.00 12.57
CA ALA A 202 -2.83 2.09 11.11
C ALA A 202 -1.90 1.11 10.36
N MET A 203 -0.79 0.74 11.00
CA MET A 203 0.29 -0.01 10.38
C MET A 203 0.06 -1.52 10.32
N LYS A 204 -0.70 -2.12 11.27
CA LYS A 204 -1.13 -3.53 11.12
C LYS A 204 -1.93 -3.71 9.84
N THR A 205 -2.83 -2.77 9.56
CA THR A 205 -3.67 -2.81 8.37
C THR A 205 -2.87 -2.64 7.08
N THR A 206 -1.92 -1.69 7.04
CA THR A 206 -1.08 -1.50 5.84
C THR A 206 -0.05 -2.63 5.65
N LEU A 207 0.42 -3.24 6.75
CA LEU A 207 1.32 -4.39 6.70
C LEU A 207 0.61 -5.63 6.13
N ASP A 208 -0.63 -5.87 6.56
CA ASP A 208 -1.48 -6.92 5.99
C ASP A 208 -1.73 -6.72 4.49
N GLU A 209 -1.89 -5.46 4.04
CA GLU A 209 -2.06 -5.12 2.63
C GLU A 209 -0.77 -5.29 1.81
N LEU A 210 0.38 -4.86 2.34
CA LEU A 210 1.67 -5.00 1.68
C LEU A 210 2.09 -6.46 1.52
N ILE A 211 1.96 -7.26 2.59
CA ILE A 211 2.21 -8.71 2.54
C ILE A 211 1.33 -9.39 1.48
N ARG A 212 0.11 -8.90 1.27
CA ARG A 212 -0.82 -9.43 0.27
C ARG A 212 -0.45 -9.03 -1.17
N SER A 213 0.16 -7.86 -1.35
CA SER A 213 0.57 -7.33 -2.66
C SER A 213 1.91 -7.87 -3.18
N THR A 214 2.78 -8.36 -2.30
CA THR A 214 4.10 -8.90 -2.67
C THR A 214 4.10 -10.44 -2.82
N SER A 215 2.92 -11.05 -3.02
CA SER A 215 2.75 -12.46 -3.43
C SER A 215 2.53 -12.54 -4.93
#